data_AF-A0A1M7KHZ1-F1
#
_entry.id   AF-A0A1M7KHZ1-F1
#
_cell.length_a   1.000
_cell.length_b   1.000
_cell.length_c   1.000
_cell.angle_alpha   90.00
_cell.angle_beta   90.00
_cell.angle_gamma   90.00
#
_symmetry.space_group_name_H-M   'P 1'
#
loop_
_entity.id
_entity.type
_entity.pdbx_description
1 polymer ?
#
loop_
_entity_poly.entity_id
_entity_poly.type
_entity_poly.pdbx_seq_one_letter_code
_entity_poly.pdbx_strand_id
1 'polypeptide(L)'
;MTLSMPIPVALQTRSLFISAGHSMTDPGAVGNGLNEADIVLDFRDRLYEFLADRIVLARDGKPGINLPLRQACEMAKRHDIAVEFHCNAAESSSATGTETLSAPSDDEFGDQLCTAIADTLNISNRGDKGEGDGQHSRLAFIRAGGVIVELFFITNSRDLAAYHEHLDALVGAVGRVLISRVCVSDHEAAAA
;
A
#
# COMPACT_ATOMS: atom_id res chain seq x y z
N MET A 1 14.13 -37.90 -18.63
CA MET A 1 13.31 -36.77 -19.14
C MET A 1 12.45 -36.29 -17.99
N THR A 2 12.89 -35.28 -17.26
CA THR A 2 12.06 -34.60 -16.26
C THR A 2 11.14 -33.67 -17.03
N LEU A 3 9.83 -33.93 -17.01
CA LEU A 3 8.87 -32.93 -17.48
C LEU A 3 9.04 -31.70 -16.60
N SER A 4 9.46 -30.58 -17.21
CA SER A 4 9.32 -29.27 -16.61
C SER A 4 7.81 -29.04 -16.45
N MET A 5 7.31 -29.14 -15.22
CA MET A 5 5.97 -28.67 -14.91
C MET A 5 5.86 -27.21 -15.35
N PRO A 6 4.83 -26.80 -16.09
CA PRO A 6 4.63 -25.38 -16.40
C PRO A 6 4.52 -24.61 -15.08
N ILE A 7 5.17 -23.45 -15.04
CA ILE A 7 5.03 -22.51 -13.91
C ILE A 7 3.53 -22.24 -13.76
N PRO A 8 2.92 -22.47 -12.57
CA PRO A 8 1.50 -22.22 -12.39
C PRO A 8 1.21 -20.75 -12.71
N VAL A 9 0.27 -20.53 -13.63
CA VAL A 9 -0.10 -19.19 -14.07
C VAL A 9 -1.18 -18.72 -13.11
N ALA A 10 -0.83 -17.84 -12.17
CA ALA A 10 -1.79 -17.32 -11.22
C ALA A 10 -2.89 -16.54 -11.96
N LEU A 11 -4.16 -16.93 -11.75
CA LEU A 11 -5.30 -16.25 -12.37
C LEU A 11 -5.72 -15.08 -11.47
N GLN A 12 -5.76 -13.88 -12.04
CA GLN A 12 -6.31 -12.71 -11.36
C GLN A 12 -7.84 -12.76 -11.34
N THR A 13 -8.43 -12.80 -10.14
CA THR A 13 -9.88 -12.90 -9.91
C THR A 13 -10.49 -11.64 -9.32
N ARG A 14 -9.65 -10.72 -8.82
CA ARG A 14 -10.07 -9.45 -8.21
C ARG A 14 -9.35 -8.28 -8.88
N SER A 15 -10.05 -7.17 -9.02
CA SER A 15 -9.49 -5.93 -9.52
C SER A 15 -8.71 -5.19 -8.43
N LEU A 16 -7.59 -4.58 -8.81
CA LEU A 16 -6.72 -3.82 -7.90
C LEU A 16 -6.67 -2.34 -8.29
N PHE A 17 -6.80 -1.47 -7.29
CA PHE A 17 -6.54 -0.05 -7.38
C PHE A 17 -5.50 0.39 -6.33
N ILE A 18 -4.51 1.15 -6.75
CA ILE A 18 -3.54 1.77 -5.84
C ILE A 18 -3.56 3.30 -5.94
N SER A 19 -3.46 3.97 -4.81
CA SER A 19 -3.52 5.43 -4.68
C SER A 19 -2.36 5.94 -3.84
N ALA A 20 -1.94 7.18 -4.08
CA ALA A 20 -1.02 7.90 -3.21
C ALA A 20 -1.78 9.05 -2.55
N GLY A 21 -1.77 9.11 -1.22
CA GLY A 21 -2.43 10.16 -0.47
C GLY A 21 -1.87 11.56 -0.78
N HIS A 22 -2.57 12.59 -0.31
CA HIS A 22 -2.11 13.98 -0.40
C HIS A 22 -2.01 14.51 -1.84
N SER A 23 -1.27 15.60 -2.10
CA SER A 23 -1.06 16.18 -3.43
C SER A 23 -0.01 17.30 -3.44
N MET A 24 0.32 17.85 -4.60
CA MET A 24 1.14 19.07 -4.70
C MET A 24 0.59 20.28 -3.91
N THR A 25 -0.73 20.35 -3.71
CA THR A 25 -1.40 21.45 -2.98
C THR A 25 -1.63 21.14 -1.50
N ASP A 26 -1.51 19.88 -1.11
CA ASP A 26 -1.60 19.39 0.26
C ASP A 26 -0.45 18.42 0.45
N PRO A 27 0.73 18.86 0.96
CA PRO A 27 1.93 18.03 1.02
C PRO A 27 1.84 16.87 2.02
N GLY A 28 0.76 16.81 2.81
CA GLY A 28 0.66 15.91 3.96
C GLY A 28 1.65 16.26 5.05
N ALA A 29 2.12 15.24 5.78
CA ALA A 29 3.14 15.42 6.78
C ALA A 29 4.48 15.89 6.16
N VAL A 30 5.21 16.70 6.91
CA VAL A 30 6.56 17.16 6.54
C VAL A 30 7.53 16.75 7.64
N GLY A 31 8.58 16.02 7.28
CA GLY A 31 9.56 15.47 8.21
C GLY A 31 10.90 15.27 7.52
N ASN A 32 12.00 15.52 8.24
CA ASN A 32 13.36 15.34 7.73
C ASN A 32 13.65 16.04 6.39
N GLY A 33 12.97 17.16 6.12
CA GLY A 33 13.14 17.95 4.88
C GLY A 33 12.37 17.42 3.67
N LEU A 34 11.54 16.39 3.84
CA LEU A 34 10.71 15.80 2.80
C LEU A 34 9.22 16.02 3.14
N ASN A 35 8.39 15.99 2.09
CA ASN A 35 6.95 15.94 2.25
C ASN A 35 6.43 14.52 1.96
N GLU A 36 5.33 14.16 2.61
CA GLU A 36 4.67 12.86 2.46
C GLU A 36 4.22 12.62 1.03
N ALA A 37 3.57 13.62 0.41
CA ALA A 37 3.02 13.52 -0.94
C ALA A 37 4.04 13.02 -1.98
N ASP A 38 5.27 13.53 -1.96
CA ASP A 38 6.34 13.14 -2.89
C ASP A 38 6.79 11.69 -2.64
N ILE A 39 6.92 11.27 -1.38
CA ILE A 39 7.34 9.93 -0.99
C ILE A 39 6.31 8.89 -1.45
N VAL A 40 5.03 9.13 -1.15
CA VAL A 40 3.97 8.15 -1.46
C VAL A 40 3.65 8.11 -2.95
N LEU A 41 3.81 9.24 -3.65
CA LEU A 41 3.74 9.33 -5.11
C LEU A 41 4.82 8.46 -5.77
N ASP A 42 6.09 8.64 -5.39
CA ASP A 42 7.21 7.85 -5.92
C ASP A 42 7.04 6.35 -5.60
N PHE A 43 6.65 6.02 -4.36
CA PHE A 43 6.40 4.63 -3.96
C PHE A 43 5.31 3.97 -4.80
N ARG A 44 4.16 4.63 -4.97
CA ARG A 44 3.02 4.11 -5.75
C ARG A 44 3.35 3.96 -7.23
N ASP A 45 4.16 4.86 -7.80
CA ASP A 45 4.61 4.75 -9.19
C ASP A 45 5.55 3.55 -9.39
N ARG A 46 6.53 3.36 -8.50
CA ARG A 46 7.42 2.19 -8.51
C ARG A 46 6.66 0.88 -8.32
N LEU A 47 5.69 0.88 -7.41
CA LEU A 47 4.83 -0.26 -7.18
C LEU A 47 3.96 -0.58 -8.40
N TYR A 48 3.43 0.43 -9.09
CA TYR A 48 2.71 0.22 -10.34
C TYR A 48 3.60 -0.43 -11.40
N GLU A 49 4.84 0.06 -11.57
CA GLU A 49 5.80 -0.52 -12.52
C GLU A 49 6.14 -1.98 -12.17
N PHE A 50 6.33 -2.28 -10.88
CA PHE A 50 6.53 -3.65 -10.42
C PHE A 50 5.31 -4.55 -10.69
N LEU A 51 4.08 -4.03 -10.66
CA LEU A 51 2.87 -4.83 -10.81
C LEU A 51 2.40 -4.96 -12.27
N ALA A 52 2.71 -4.00 -13.13
CA ALA A 52 2.10 -3.86 -14.46
C ALA A 52 2.41 -4.99 -15.46
N ASP A 53 3.53 -5.71 -15.27
CA ASP A 53 3.91 -6.91 -16.03
C ASP A 53 3.41 -8.22 -15.38
N ARG A 54 2.82 -8.13 -14.18
CA ARG A 54 2.40 -9.27 -13.36
C ARG A 54 0.89 -9.40 -13.24
N ILE A 55 0.16 -8.28 -13.15
CA ILE A 55 -1.30 -8.22 -12.97
C ILE A 55 -1.89 -6.99 -13.68
N VAL A 56 -3.21 -7.03 -13.91
CA VAL A 56 -3.99 -5.88 -14.37
C VAL A 56 -4.39 -5.04 -13.16
N LEU A 57 -3.98 -3.78 -13.14
CA LEU A 57 -4.33 -2.86 -12.05
C LEU A 57 -4.60 -1.44 -12.56
N ALA A 58 -5.35 -0.69 -11.76
CA ALA A 58 -5.50 0.75 -11.91
C ALA A 58 -4.66 1.48 -10.85
N ARG A 59 -4.32 2.72 -11.16
CA ARG A 59 -3.83 3.67 -10.17
C ARG A 59 -4.47 5.02 -10.37
N ASP A 60 -4.42 5.86 -9.35
CA ASP A 60 -4.86 7.23 -9.47
C ASP A 60 -3.90 8.01 -10.39
N GLY A 61 -4.41 8.89 -11.25
CA GLY A 61 -3.56 9.78 -12.03
C GLY A 61 -2.53 9.11 -12.96
N LYS A 62 -1.39 9.76 -13.15
CA LYS A 62 -0.31 9.44 -14.12
C LYS A 62 1.05 9.43 -13.39
N PRO A 63 2.16 8.96 -14.01
CA PRO A 63 3.46 9.02 -13.33
C PRO A 63 3.75 10.47 -12.89
N GLY A 64 4.12 10.67 -11.63
CA GLY A 64 4.35 11.98 -11.04
C GLY A 64 3.09 12.77 -10.66
N ILE A 65 1.89 12.18 -10.75
CA ILE A 65 0.62 12.88 -10.48
C ILE A 65 -0.37 11.94 -9.77
N ASN A 66 -0.75 12.25 -8.53
CA ASN A 66 -1.91 11.67 -7.84
C ASN A 66 -3.18 12.50 -8.01
N LEU A 67 -4.34 11.88 -7.72
CA LEU A 67 -5.64 12.56 -7.73
C LEU A 67 -6.07 12.96 -6.32
N PRO A 68 -6.88 14.01 -6.16
CA PRO A 68 -7.45 14.37 -4.87
C PRO A 68 -8.29 13.22 -4.29
N LEU A 69 -8.31 13.11 -2.95
CA LEU A 69 -9.02 12.07 -2.18
C LEU A 69 -10.42 11.74 -2.72
N ARG A 70 -11.23 12.75 -3.07
CA ARG A 70 -12.58 12.52 -3.61
C ARG A 70 -12.57 11.63 -4.85
N GLN A 71 -11.64 11.87 -5.78
CA GLN A 71 -11.53 11.07 -7.00
C GLN A 71 -10.93 9.69 -6.72
N ALA A 72 -9.94 9.61 -5.83
CA ALA A 72 -9.38 8.35 -5.37
C ALA A 72 -10.47 7.46 -4.73
N CYS A 73 -11.33 8.00 -3.86
CA CYS A 73 -12.49 7.29 -3.31
C CYS A 73 -13.45 6.78 -4.39
N GLU A 74 -13.75 7.57 -5.41
CA GLU A 74 -14.63 7.12 -6.51
C GLU A 74 -13.99 6.00 -7.32
N MET A 75 -12.67 5.98 -7.45
CA MET A 75 -11.94 4.86 -8.07
C MET A 75 -11.94 3.63 -7.17
N ALA A 76 -11.67 3.79 -5.88
CA ALA A 76 -11.66 2.70 -4.89
C ALA A 76 -12.97 1.90 -4.91
N LYS A 77 -14.13 2.59 -4.89
CA LYS A 77 -15.47 1.96 -4.96
C LYS A 77 -15.72 1.07 -6.18
N ARG A 78 -14.92 1.20 -7.24
CA ARG A 78 -15.06 0.44 -8.49
C ARG A 78 -14.14 -0.77 -8.57
N HIS A 79 -13.33 -1.02 -7.54
CA HIS A 79 -12.38 -2.11 -7.50
C HIS A 79 -12.63 -3.00 -6.28
N ASP A 80 -12.27 -4.28 -6.41
CA ASP A 80 -12.45 -5.27 -5.35
C ASP A 80 -11.45 -5.08 -4.21
N ILE A 81 -10.26 -4.55 -4.53
CA ILE A 81 -9.18 -4.22 -3.60
C ILE A 81 -8.67 -2.81 -3.95
N ALA A 82 -8.61 -1.95 -2.95
CA ALA A 82 -8.08 -0.60 -3.06
C ALA A 82 -7.10 -0.30 -1.92
N VAL A 83 -5.93 0.25 -2.24
CA VAL A 83 -4.89 0.60 -1.26
C VAL A 83 -4.43 2.04 -1.47
N GLU A 84 -4.40 2.86 -0.43
CA GLU A 84 -3.86 4.23 -0.46
C GLU A 84 -2.65 4.35 0.48
N PHE A 85 -1.52 4.80 -0.07
CA PHE A 85 -0.26 4.91 0.66
C PHE A 85 -0.10 6.29 1.29
N HIS A 86 0.39 6.28 2.52
CA HIS A 86 0.63 7.41 3.41
C HIS A 86 1.97 7.25 4.15
N CYS A 87 2.40 8.32 4.81
CA CYS A 87 3.45 8.27 5.82
C CYS A 87 2.90 8.76 7.16
N ASN A 88 3.26 8.06 8.22
CA ASN A 88 2.88 8.46 9.55
C ASN A 88 3.70 9.66 10.02
N ALA A 89 3.21 10.37 11.01
CA ALA A 89 3.94 11.46 11.65
C ALA A 89 3.53 11.59 13.12
N ALA A 90 4.50 11.92 13.95
CA ALA A 90 4.28 12.21 15.36
C ALA A 90 5.20 13.34 15.82
N GLU A 91 4.78 14.05 16.86
CA GLU A 91 5.59 15.08 17.53
C GLU A 91 6.91 14.50 18.07
N SER A 92 6.85 13.28 18.60
CA SER A 92 8.05 12.56 19.02
C SER A 92 8.75 11.95 17.82
N SER A 93 9.96 12.42 17.51
CA SER A 93 10.80 11.87 16.44
C SER A 93 11.31 10.44 16.71
N SER A 94 11.02 9.88 17.91
CA SER A 94 11.30 8.49 18.25
C SER A 94 10.16 7.53 17.94
N ALA A 95 8.95 8.03 17.62
CA ALA A 95 7.85 7.19 17.15
C ALA A 95 8.29 6.48 15.86
N THR A 96 8.01 5.18 15.75
CA THR A 96 8.50 4.34 14.65
C THR A 96 7.45 3.29 14.30
N GLY A 97 7.54 2.81 13.07
CA GLY A 97 6.81 1.65 12.61
C GLY A 97 5.82 1.93 11.50
N THR A 98 5.18 0.84 11.07
CA THR A 98 4.13 0.84 10.05
C THR A 98 2.80 0.41 10.67
N GLU A 99 1.70 0.94 10.15
CA GLU A 99 0.34 0.55 10.50
C GLU A 99 -0.54 0.60 9.24
N THR A 100 -1.62 -0.17 9.26
CA THR A 100 -2.69 -0.03 8.28
C THR A 100 -3.95 0.47 8.97
N LEU A 101 -4.84 1.11 8.21
CA LEU A 101 -6.18 1.41 8.66
C LEU A 101 -7.18 0.79 7.70
N SER A 102 -8.03 -0.08 8.21
CA SER A 102 -8.95 -0.86 7.39
C SER A 102 -10.32 -1.07 8.05
N ALA A 103 -11.26 -1.60 7.27
CA ALA A 103 -12.51 -2.11 7.81
C ALA A 103 -12.29 -3.55 8.33
N PRO A 104 -13.10 -4.04 9.28
CA PRO A 104 -12.94 -5.38 9.86
C PRO A 104 -12.85 -6.55 8.87
N SER A 105 -13.39 -6.39 7.65
CA SER A 105 -13.30 -7.39 6.57
C SER A 105 -11.91 -7.52 5.96
N ASP A 106 -11.03 -6.55 6.19
CA ASP A 106 -9.71 -6.44 5.60
C ASP A 106 -8.58 -6.45 6.64
N ASP A 107 -8.88 -6.64 7.94
CA ASP A 107 -7.89 -6.74 9.04
C ASP A 107 -6.72 -7.67 8.69
N GLU A 108 -7.02 -8.89 8.20
CA GLU A 108 -5.99 -9.87 7.83
C GLU A 108 -5.11 -9.36 6.68
N PHE A 109 -5.71 -8.67 5.72
CA PHE A 109 -4.98 -8.12 4.58
C PHE A 109 -4.12 -6.91 5.00
N GLY A 110 -4.63 -6.06 5.90
CA GLY A 110 -3.87 -4.98 6.54
C GLY A 110 -2.67 -5.51 7.33
N ASP A 111 -2.86 -6.55 8.14
CA ASP A 111 -1.78 -7.18 8.91
C ASP A 111 -0.70 -7.82 8.02
N GLN A 112 -1.08 -8.42 6.88
CA GLN A 112 -0.14 -8.94 5.89
C GLN A 112 0.73 -7.82 5.29
N LEU A 113 0.13 -6.68 4.96
CA LEU A 113 0.86 -5.50 4.48
C LEU A 113 1.81 -4.96 5.56
N CYS A 114 1.30 -4.74 6.79
CA CYS A 114 2.10 -4.30 7.93
C CYS A 114 3.31 -5.21 8.17
N THR A 115 3.09 -6.53 8.16
CA THR A 115 4.16 -7.52 8.37
C THR A 115 5.22 -7.42 7.28
N ALA A 116 4.81 -7.40 6.01
CA ALA A 116 5.74 -7.29 4.89
C ALA A 116 6.58 -6.00 4.94
N ILE A 117 5.96 -4.87 5.31
CA ILE A 117 6.65 -3.58 5.44
C ILE A 117 7.60 -3.58 6.64
N ALA A 118 7.11 -3.99 7.82
CA ALA A 118 7.89 -4.02 9.05
C ALA A 118 9.12 -4.91 8.93
N ASP A 119 8.96 -6.11 8.36
CA ASP A 119 10.06 -7.06 8.16
C ASP A 119 11.08 -6.51 7.15
N THR A 120 10.63 -5.87 6.08
CA THR A 120 11.52 -5.34 5.03
C THR A 120 12.31 -4.13 5.50
N LEU A 121 11.69 -3.25 6.30
CA LEU A 121 12.33 -2.03 6.80
C LEU A 121 13.01 -2.25 8.16
N ASN A 122 12.80 -3.41 8.80
CA ASN A 122 13.23 -3.69 10.17
C ASN A 122 12.77 -2.60 11.16
N ILE A 123 11.49 -2.21 11.07
CA ILE A 123 10.83 -1.23 11.94
C ILE A 123 9.71 -1.89 12.75
N SER A 124 9.12 -1.15 13.69
CA SER A 124 8.03 -1.69 14.51
C SER A 124 6.79 -2.04 13.67
N ASN A 125 6.26 -3.25 13.83
CA ASN A 125 4.93 -3.58 13.32
C ASN A 125 3.88 -3.12 14.34
N ARG A 126 3.02 -2.16 13.96
CA ARG A 126 1.97 -1.62 14.83
C ARG A 126 0.61 -2.27 14.58
N GLY A 127 0.50 -3.11 13.55
CA GLY A 127 -0.69 -3.84 13.13
C GLY A 127 -1.75 -2.99 12.45
N ASP A 128 -2.84 -3.64 12.04
CA ASP A 128 -4.02 -2.93 11.55
C ASP A 128 -4.76 -2.19 12.69
N LYS A 129 -5.18 -0.96 12.39
CA LYS A 129 -5.99 -0.10 13.25
C LYS A 129 -7.35 0.06 12.60
N GLY A 130 -8.40 -0.37 13.27
CA GLY A 130 -9.76 -0.15 12.77
C GLY A 130 -10.09 1.35 12.58
N GLU A 131 -11.23 1.63 11.96
CA GLU A 131 -11.70 2.99 11.61
C GLU A 131 -11.65 4.04 12.74
N GLY A 132 -11.64 3.63 14.02
CA GLY A 132 -11.74 4.52 15.18
C GLY A 132 -10.55 5.47 15.44
N ASP A 133 -9.38 5.20 14.84
CA ASP A 133 -8.12 5.89 15.19
C ASP A 133 -7.61 6.87 14.10
N GLY A 134 -8.35 7.05 13.00
CA GLY A 134 -7.92 7.86 11.84
C GLY A 134 -8.46 9.31 11.82
N GLN A 135 -7.67 10.24 11.28
CA GLN A 135 -8.17 11.59 10.91
C GLN A 135 -9.30 11.49 9.86
N HIS A 136 -10.23 12.47 9.85
CA HIS A 136 -11.46 12.41 9.04
C HIS A 136 -11.28 12.17 7.53
N SER A 137 -10.15 12.58 6.94
CA SER A 137 -9.82 12.31 5.52
C SER A 137 -9.55 10.82 5.27
N ARG A 138 -8.85 10.15 6.19
CA ARG A 138 -8.50 8.72 6.12
C ARG A 138 -9.74 7.83 6.19
N LEU A 139 -10.72 8.23 7.01
CA LEU A 139 -12.03 7.56 7.08
C LEU A 139 -12.80 7.53 5.75
N ALA A 140 -12.60 8.51 4.86
CA ALA A 140 -13.32 8.55 3.60
C ALA A 140 -12.86 7.47 2.62
N PHE A 141 -11.56 7.15 2.58
CA PHE A 141 -11.02 6.10 1.74
C PHE A 141 -11.42 4.71 2.27
N ILE A 142 -11.39 4.50 3.59
CA ILE A 142 -11.82 3.25 4.19
C ILE A 142 -13.30 2.98 3.92
N ARG A 143 -14.16 4.00 4.09
CA ARG A 143 -15.59 3.92 3.74
C ARG A 143 -15.85 3.70 2.25
N ALA A 144 -14.87 3.94 1.39
CA ALA A 144 -14.92 3.63 -0.03
C ALA A 144 -14.51 2.18 -0.35
N GLY A 145 -14.22 1.36 0.68
CA GLY A 145 -13.77 -0.02 0.55
C GLY A 145 -12.25 -0.16 0.44
N GLY A 146 -11.49 0.87 0.81
CA GLY A 146 -10.04 0.87 0.71
C GLY A 146 -9.31 0.57 2.02
N VAL A 147 -8.04 0.20 1.90
CA VAL A 147 -7.08 0.08 3.01
C VAL A 147 -6.10 1.23 2.93
N ILE A 148 -5.84 1.89 4.06
CA ILE A 148 -4.77 2.89 4.16
C ILE A 148 -3.53 2.22 4.71
N VAL A 149 -2.37 2.52 4.10
CA VAL A 149 -1.07 2.01 4.52
C VAL A 149 -0.20 3.18 4.93
N GLU A 150 0.16 3.23 6.21
CA GLU A 150 1.18 4.14 6.73
C GLU A 150 2.53 3.44 6.65
N LEU A 151 3.31 3.75 5.61
CA LEU A 151 4.54 2.99 5.29
C LEU A 151 5.57 3.04 6.43
N PHE A 152 5.76 4.22 7.03
CA PHE A 152 6.67 4.46 8.14
C PHE A 152 6.42 5.87 8.72
N PHE A 153 7.12 6.26 9.80
CA PHE A 153 7.05 7.63 10.32
C PHE A 153 8.02 8.57 9.59
N ILE A 154 7.51 9.52 8.78
CA ILE A 154 8.35 10.51 8.08
C ILE A 154 9.15 11.40 9.03
N THR A 155 8.67 11.57 10.27
CA THR A 155 9.37 12.34 11.32
C THR A 155 10.49 11.56 11.99
N ASN A 156 10.62 10.25 11.76
CA ASN A 156 11.68 9.42 12.31
C ASN A 156 12.79 9.21 11.27
N SER A 157 13.98 9.74 11.55
CA SER A 157 15.11 9.69 10.61
C SER A 157 15.65 8.27 10.37
N ARG A 158 15.44 7.33 11.30
CA ARG A 158 15.87 5.93 11.12
C ARG A 158 14.91 5.17 10.21
N ASP A 159 13.61 5.37 10.42
CA ASP A 159 12.57 4.83 9.54
C ASP A 159 12.77 5.34 8.10
N LEU A 160 13.00 6.64 7.92
CA LEU A 160 13.27 7.24 6.61
C LEU A 160 14.56 6.68 5.97
N ALA A 161 15.62 6.49 6.75
CA ALA A 161 16.85 5.90 6.26
C ALA A 161 16.64 4.45 5.80
N ALA A 162 15.93 3.64 6.58
CA ALA A 162 15.58 2.27 6.23
C ALA A 162 14.70 2.20 4.97
N TYR A 163 13.72 3.10 4.84
CA TYR A 163 12.91 3.23 3.63
C TYR A 163 13.79 3.46 2.39
N HIS A 164 14.72 4.41 2.43
CA HIS A 164 15.61 4.66 1.29
C HIS A 164 16.57 3.51 1.00
N GLU A 165 17.11 2.87 2.04
CA GLU A 165 18.04 1.75 1.90
C GLU A 165 17.36 0.51 1.30
N HIS A 166 16.08 0.31 1.60
CA HIS A 166 15.34 -0.91 1.26
C HIS A 166 14.17 -0.68 0.28
N LEU A 167 14.09 0.48 -0.38
CA LEU A 167 12.96 0.88 -1.21
C LEU A 167 12.56 -0.17 -2.27
N ASP A 168 13.52 -0.68 -3.04
CA ASP A 168 13.24 -1.68 -4.07
C ASP A 168 12.76 -3.02 -3.48
N ALA A 169 13.33 -3.41 -2.33
CA ALA A 169 12.89 -4.60 -1.61
C ALA A 169 11.48 -4.43 -1.05
N LEU A 170 11.16 -3.23 -0.53
CA LEU A 170 9.84 -2.87 0.00
C LEU A 170 8.77 -2.91 -1.10
N VAL A 171 9.05 -2.32 -2.25
CA VAL A 171 8.17 -2.38 -3.43
C VAL A 171 7.87 -3.83 -3.81
N GLY A 172 8.90 -4.67 -3.88
CA GLY A 172 8.73 -6.08 -4.18
C GLY A 172 7.94 -6.84 -3.10
N ALA A 173 8.15 -6.54 -1.82
CA ALA A 173 7.46 -7.17 -0.71
C ALA A 173 5.95 -6.83 -0.69
N VAL A 174 5.62 -5.55 -0.75
CA VAL A 174 4.23 -5.07 -0.84
C VAL A 174 3.57 -5.61 -2.11
N GLY A 175 4.26 -5.55 -3.25
CA GLY A 175 3.72 -6.06 -4.52
C GLY A 175 3.37 -7.55 -4.48
N ARG A 176 4.16 -8.38 -3.79
CA ARG A 176 3.83 -9.80 -3.61
C ARG A 176 2.57 -10.01 -2.77
N VAL A 177 2.39 -9.24 -1.69
CA VAL A 177 1.15 -9.29 -0.89
C VAL A 177 -0.06 -8.92 -1.75
N LEU A 178 0.05 -7.86 -2.56
CA LEU A 178 -1.02 -7.44 -3.46
C LEU A 178 -1.36 -8.48 -4.53
N ILE A 179 -0.35 -9.11 -5.14
CA ILE A 179 -0.56 -10.20 -6.11
C ILE A 179 -1.30 -11.37 -5.45
N SER A 180 -0.85 -11.82 -4.28
CA SER A 180 -1.51 -12.89 -3.52
C SER A 180 -2.94 -12.55 -3.12
N ARG A 181 -3.26 -11.26 -2.91
CA ARG A 181 -4.61 -10.83 -2.56
C ARG A 181 -5.59 -10.90 -3.74
N VAL A 182 -5.11 -10.69 -4.97
CA VAL A 182 -5.97 -10.58 -6.16
C VAL A 182 -5.89 -11.76 -7.12
N CYS A 183 -4.91 -12.63 -6.93
CA CYS A 183 -4.73 -13.84 -7.71
C CYS A 183 -5.01 -15.08 -6.86
N VAL A 184 -5.58 -16.10 -7.49
CA VAL A 184 -5.71 -17.45 -6.93
C VAL A 184 -4.77 -18.40 -7.63
N SER A 185 -4.38 -19.46 -6.94
CA SER A 185 -3.63 -20.55 -7.57
C SER A 185 -4.56 -21.40 -8.45
N ASP A 186 -4.01 -22.03 -9.50
CA ASP A 186 -4.75 -22.91 -10.41
C ASP A 186 -5.54 -24.03 -9.68
N HIS A 187 -5.10 -24.43 -8.47
CA HIS A 187 -5.75 -25.49 -7.73
C HIS A 187 -7.08 -25.08 -7.09
N GLU A 188 -7.26 -23.79 -6.81
CA GLU A 188 -8.48 -23.22 -6.22
C GLU A 188 -9.46 -22.76 -7.29
N ALA A 189 -8.97 -22.26 -8.43
CA ALA A 189 -9.80 -21.85 -9.57
C ALA A 189 -10.60 -23.02 -10.18
N ALA A 190 -10.10 -24.25 -10.09
CA ALA A 190 -10.78 -25.44 -10.59
C ALA A 190 -11.88 -25.98 -9.63
N ALA A 191 -12.00 -25.43 -8.42
CA ALA A 191 -12.95 -25.87 -7.39
C ALA A 191 -14.14 -24.92 -7.18
N ALA A 192 -14.19 -23.80 -7.91
CA ALA A 192 -15.28 -22.82 -7.92
C ALA A 192 -16.15 -22.96 -9.18
#